data_AF-A0A356TCM9-F1
#
_entry.id   AF-A0A356TCM9-F1
#
_cell.length_a   1.000
_cell.length_b   1.000
_cell.length_c   1.000
_cell.angle_alpha   90.00
_cell.angle_beta   90.00
_cell.angle_gamma   90.00
#
_symmetry.space_group_name_H-M   'P 1'
#
loop_
_entity.id
_entity.type
_entity.pdbx_description
1 polymer ?
#
loop_
_entity_poly.entity_id
_entity_poly.type
_entity_poly.pdbx_seq_one_letter_code
_entity_poly.pdbx_strand_id
1 'polypeptide(L)' 'VLCDLMMPRLGGPEFHAELTRVAPSLASTMVILTGGAFTDAAREFLAERENPCIEKPFDVRGLRRTIDTQLRRS' A
#
# COMPACT_ATOMS: atom_id res chain seq x y z
N VAL A 1 7.03 -3.63 2.05
CA VAL A 1 5.91 -4.18 2.87
C VAL A 1 4.68 -4.35 1.98
N LEU A 2 3.92 -5.44 2.09
CA LEU A 2 2.60 -5.57 1.46
C LEU A 2 1.52 -5.34 2.53
N CYS A 3 0.58 -4.43 2.31
CA CYS A 3 -0.44 -4.08 3.30
C CYS A 3 -1.84 -4.04 2.69
N ASP A 4 -2.80 -4.69 3.34
CA ASP A 4 -4.21 -4.58 2.98
C ASP A 4 -4.81 -3.29 3.52
N LEU A 5 -5.52 -2.56 2.67
CA LEU A 5 -6.18 -1.32 3.05
C LEU A 5 -7.40 -1.56 3.95
N MET A 6 -8.07 -2.70 3.77
CA MET A 6 -9.27 -3.07 4.50
C MET A 6 -8.94 -4.07 5.62
N MET A 7 -8.48 -3.56 6.77
CA MET A 7 -8.21 -4.35 7.97
C MET A 7 -9.16 -3.95 9.11
N PRO A 8 -9.77 -4.91 9.84
CA PRO A 8 -10.55 -4.58 11.02
C PRO A 8 -9.63 -4.05 12.14
N ARG A 9 -9.92 -2.82 12.59
CA ARG A 9 -9.32 -2.05 13.72
C ARG A 9 -8.16 -1.11 13.40
N LEU A 10 -7.34 -1.35 12.38
CA LEU A 10 -6.27 -0.45 11.96
C LEU A 10 -6.22 -0.41 10.44
N GLY A 11 -6.57 0.70 9.81
CA GLY A 11 -6.54 0.82 8.36
C GLY A 11 -5.13 0.94 7.81
N GLY A 12 -4.99 0.77 6.49
CA GLY A 12 -3.74 1.05 5.80
C GLY A 12 -3.20 2.48 6.00
N PRO A 13 -4.03 3.53 6.15
CA PRO A 13 -3.54 4.88 6.43
C PRO A 13 -2.85 5.03 7.79
N GLU A 14 -3.47 4.52 8.86
CA GLU A 14 -2.92 4.59 10.21
C GLU A 14 -1.65 3.74 10.33
N PHE A 15 -1.66 2.55 9.73
CA PHE A 15 -0.47 1.70 9.67
C PHE A 15 0.68 2.39 8.92
N HIS A 16 0.39 3.03 7.78
CA HIS A 16 1.41 3.78 7.06
C HIS A 16 1.95 4.94 7.91
N ALA A 17 1.10 5.70 8.60
CA ALA A 17 1.55 6.82 9.44
C ALA A 17 2.55 6.35 10.52
N GLU A 18 2.24 5.25 11.20
CA GLU A 18 3.15 4.66 12.18
C GLU A 18 4.43 4.12 11.53
N LEU A 19 4.33 3.49 10.37
CA LEU A 19 5.48 2.96 9.65
C LEU A 19 6.43 4.09 9.20
N THR A 20 5.90 5.23 8.74
CA THR A 20 6.69 6.42 8.42
C THR A 20 7.47 6.90 9.63
N ARG A 21 6.88 6.85 10.84
CA ARG A 21 7.51 7.33 12.07
C ARG A 21 8.65 6.42 12.52
N VAL A 22 8.51 5.10 12.38
CA VAL A 22 9.49 4.12 12.92
C VAL A 22 10.50 3.64 11.88
N ALA A 23 10.13 3.59 10.60
CA ALA A 23 10.95 3.11 9.50
C ALA A 23 10.58 3.81 8.17
N PRO A 24 10.97 5.09 7.99
CA PRO A 24 10.59 5.89 6.82
C PRO A 24 10.95 5.24 5.47
N SER A 25 12.11 4.57 5.38
CA SER A 25 12.56 3.87 4.16
C SER A 25 11.70 2.66 3.81
N LEU A 26 11.10 2.02 4.82
CA LEU A 26 10.20 0.90 4.60
C LEU A 26 8.79 1.38 4.23
N ALA A 27 8.40 2.55 4.72
CA ALA A 27 7.14 3.20 4.37
C ALA A 27 7.12 3.65 2.89
N SER A 28 8.22 4.21 2.38
CA SER A 28 8.32 4.65 0.98
C SER A 28 8.24 3.50 -0.05
N THR A 29 8.56 2.27 0.37
CA THR A 29 8.57 1.06 -0.47
C THR A 29 7.38 0.13 -0.17
N MET A 30 6.42 0.63 0.60
CA MET A 30 5.18 -0.09 0.91
C MET A 30 4.29 -0.16 -0.33
N VAL A 31 3.72 -1.35 -0.57
CA VAL A 31 2.72 -1.62 -1.60
C VAL A 31 1.38 -1.85 -0.92
N ILE A 32 0.37 -1.12 -1.37
CA ILE A 32 -0.99 -1.18 -0.84
C ILE A 32 -1.80 -2.17 -1.68
N LEU A 33 -2.55 -3.03 -1.01
CA LEU A 33 -3.50 -3.96 -1.61
C LEU A 33 -4.90 -3.49 -1.22
N THR A 34 -5.80 -3.27 -2.17
CA THR A 34 -7.16 -2.80 -1.86
C THR A 34 -8.20 -3.62 -2.61
N GLY A 35 -9.32 -3.96 -1.95
CA GLY A 35 -10.48 -4.59 -2.60
C GLY A 35 -11.46 -3.63 -3.24
N GLY A 36 -11.06 -2.36 -3.36
CA GLY A 36 -11.83 -1.22 -3.82
C GLY A 36 -11.73 -0.10 -2.79
N ALA A 37 -11.25 1.07 -3.22
CA ALA A 37 -11.26 2.28 -2.40
C ALA A 37 -12.69 2.87 -2.41
N PHE A 38 -13.58 2.21 -1.64
CA PHE A 38 -15.00 2.54 -1.60
C PHE A 38 -15.32 3.74 -0.69
N THR A 39 -14.39 4.12 0.19
CA THR A 39 -14.52 5.33 1.03
C THR A 39 -13.68 6.46 0.47
N ASP A 40 -14.14 7.71 0.64
CA ASP A 40 -13.39 8.88 0.18
C ASP A 40 -12.04 9.01 0.89
N ALA A 41 -11.99 8.68 2.18
CA ALA A 41 -10.73 8.62 2.93
C ALA A 41 -9.71 7.62 2.33
N ALA A 42 -10.17 6.48 1.81
CA ALA A 42 -9.29 5.53 1.12
C ALA A 42 -8.79 6.08 -0.22
N ARG A 43 -9.62 6.83 -0.93
CA ARG A 43 -9.24 7.47 -2.21
C ARG A 43 -8.26 8.61 -2.00
N GLU A 44 -8.52 9.48 -1.03
CA GLU A 44 -7.61 10.57 -0.62
C GLU A 44 -6.25 10.00 -0.20
N PHE A 45 -6.25 8.96 0.64
CA PHE A 45 -5.02 8.28 1.04
C PHE A 45 -4.23 7.75 -0.16
N LEU A 46 -4.90 7.19 -1.17
CA LEU A 46 -4.23 6.71 -2.38
C LEU A 46 -3.77 7.85 -3.30
N ALA A 47 -4.49 8.96 -3.36
CA ALA A 47 -4.18 10.11 -4.22
C ALA A 47 -2.97 10.91 -3.73
N GLU A 48 -2.76 10.98 -2.42
CA GLU A 48 -1.68 11.76 -1.80
C GLU A 48 -0.30 11.09 -1.89
N ARG A 49 -0.19 9.88 -2.46
CA ARG A 49 0.97 9.01 -2.27
C ARG A 49 1.49 8.38 -3.57
N GLU A 50 2.80 8.27 -3.66
CA GLU A 50 3.48 7.54 -4.75
C GLU A 50 3.61 6.03 -4.51
N ASN A 51 3.11 5.53 -3.36
CA ASN A 51 3.12 4.11 -3.03
C ASN A 51 2.29 3.33 -4.06
N PRO A 52 2.82 2.25 -4.65
CA PRO A 52 2.04 1.44 -5.58
C PRO A 52 0.81 0.85 -4.91
N CYS A 53 -0.32 0.91 -5.61
CA CYS A 53 -1.56 0.29 -5.20
C CYS A 53 -1.92 -0.84 -6.18
N ILE A 54 -2.35 -1.98 -5.64
CA ILE A 54 -2.83 -3.13 -6.40
C ILE A 54 -4.27 -3.40 -5.98
N GLU A 55 -5.17 -3.34 -6.95
CA GLU A 55 -6.59 -3.67 -6.77
C GLU A 55 -6.78 -5.20 -6.73
N LYS A 56 -7.66 -5.67 -5.83
CA LYS A 56 -8.10 -7.07 -5.77
C LYS A 56 -9.40 -7.23 -6.60
N PRO A 57 -9.58 -8.36 -7.29
CA PRO A 57 -8.63 -9.47 -7.39
C PRO A 57 -7.45 -9.14 -8.30
N PHE A 58 -6.26 -9.57 -7.92
CA PHE A 58 -5.03 -9.44 -8.73
C PHE A 58 -4.47 -10.80 -9.09
N ASP A 59 -3.75 -10.86 -10.22
CA ASP A 59 -2.99 -12.04 -10.59
C ASP A 59 -1.57 -12.02 -9.97
N VAL A 60 -1.01 -13.22 -9.79
CA VAL A 60 0.32 -13.40 -9.16
C VAL A 60 1.45 -12.80 -9.99
N ARG A 61 1.32 -12.76 -11.32
CA ARG A 61 2.36 -12.19 -12.21
C ARG A 61 2.40 -10.67 -12.07
N GLY A 62 1.25 -10.03 -11.99
CA GLY A 62 1.11 -8.59 -11.71
C GLY A 62 1.70 -8.23 -10.35
N LEU A 63 1.34 -8.98 -9.31
CA LEU A 63 1.90 -8.78 -7.97
C LEU A 63 3.43 -8.91 -7.94
N ARG A 64 3.99 -9.97 -8.53
CA ARG A 64 5.44 -10.16 -8.62
C ARG A 64 6.13 -9.00 -9.32
N ARG A 65 5.57 -8.52 -10.42
CA ARG A 65 6.15 -7.39 -11.17
C ARG A 65 6.25 -6.15 -10.30
N THR A 66 5.20 -5.84 -9.53
CA THR A 66 5.21 -4.69 -8.63
C THR A 66 6.26 -4.85 -7.53
N ILE A 67 6.37 -6.04 -6.93
CA ILE A 67 7.39 -6.33 -5.92
C ILE A 67 8.80 -6.17 -6.49
N ASP A 68 9.06 -6.76 -7.67
CA ASP A 68 10.36 -6.67 -8.33
C ASP A 68 10.75 -5.22 -8.66
N THR A 69 9.78 -4.36 -8.99
CA THR A 69 10.01 -2.92 -9.19
C THR A 69 10.35 -2.22 -7.88
N GLN A 70 9.67 -2.55 -6.77
CA GLN A 70 9.96 -1.94 -5.47
C GLN A 70 11.32 -2.34 -4.90
N LEU A 71 11.72 -3.60 -5.07
CA LEU A 71 13.04 -4.07 -4.63
C LEU A 71 14.21 -3.40 -5.35
N ARG A 72 14.00 -2.90 -6.58
CA ARG A 72 15.01 -2.13 -7.32
C ARG A 72 15.12 -0.66 -6.89
N ARG A 73 14.14 -0.15 -6.15
CA ARG A 73 14.09 1.24 -5.66
C ARG A 73 14.71 1.40 -4.26
N SER A 74 14.99 0.29 -3.57
CA SER A 74 15.55 0.27 -2.20
C SER A 74 17.08 0.22 -2.19
#